data_AF-A0A963BQ07-F1
#
_entry.id   AF-A0A963BQ07-F1
#
_cell.length_a   1.000
_cell.length_b   1.000
_cell.length_c   1.000
_cell.angle_alpha   90.00
_cell.angle_beta   90.00
_cell.angle_gamma   90.00
#
_symmetry.space_group_name_H-M   'P 1'
#
loop_
_entity.id
_entity.type
_entity.pdbx_description
1 polymer ?
#
loop_
_entity_poly.entity_id
_entity_poly.type
_entity_poly.pdbx_seq_one_letter_code
_entity_poly.pdbx_strand_id
1 'polypeptide(L)'
;DLIFYGEPGRDGVRRPYEFRPAWYRTLKQAGIKGLRFHDLRHEAVSRLVEAGLGDQEVAAISGHKSMQMLKRYTHLRAKDLAERLDQVFGQ
;
A
#
# COMPACT_ATOMS: atom_id res chain seq x y z
N ASP A 1 15.43 -7.56 -18.31
CA ASP A 1 14.25 -7.25 -19.14
C ASP A 1 13.23 -6.39 -18.41
N LEU A 2 12.52 -5.53 -19.14
CA LEU A 2 11.44 -4.70 -18.59
C LEU A 2 10.11 -5.47 -18.65
N ILE A 3 9.43 -5.60 -17.50
CA ILE A 3 8.09 -6.20 -17.43
C ILE A 3 7.03 -5.26 -18.01
N PHE A 4 7.14 -3.96 -17.71
CA PHE A 4 6.28 -2.92 -18.25
C PHE A 4 7.12 -1.90 -19.05
N TYR A 5 6.84 -1.79 -20.35
CA TYR A 5 7.55 -0.91 -21.26
C TYR A 5 6.57 0.02 -21.98
N GLY A 6 7.03 1.23 -22.29
CA GLY A 6 6.33 2.15 -23.18
C GLY A 6 6.63 1.84 -24.65
N GLU A 7 5.86 2.48 -25.52
CA GLU A 7 6.13 2.45 -26.96
C GLU A 7 7.53 3.00 -27.27
N PRO A 8 8.26 2.42 -28.25
CA PRO A 8 9.56 2.93 -28.66
C PRO A 8 9.48 4.39 -29.13
N GLY A 9 10.48 5.18 -28.75
CA GLY A 9 10.66 6.52 -29.31
C GLY A 9 11.12 6.47 -30.77
N ARG A 10 11.41 7.64 -31.34
CA ARG A 10 12.00 7.75 -32.70
C ARG A 10 13.34 7.02 -32.84
N ASP A 11 14.01 6.75 -31.73
CA ASP A 11 15.28 6.02 -31.63
C ASP A 11 15.11 4.49 -31.59
N GLY A 12 13.88 3.98 -31.60
CA GLY A 12 13.59 2.54 -31.52
C GLY A 12 13.84 1.93 -30.13
N VAL A 13 14.26 2.73 -29.14
CA VAL A 13 14.59 2.26 -27.80
C VAL A 13 13.35 2.25 -26.91
N ARG A 14 13.03 1.07 -26.36
CA ARG A 14 11.98 0.91 -25.34
C ARG A 14 12.44 1.46 -24.00
N ARG A 15 11.56 2.20 -23.35
CA ARG A 15 11.79 2.81 -22.03
C ARG A 15 10.81 2.22 -21.01
N PRO A 16 11.10 2.34 -19.70
CA PRO A 16 10.13 1.97 -18.66
C PRO A 16 8.78 2.65 -18.90
N TYR A 17 7.71 1.93 -18.64
CA TYR A 17 6.37 2.47 -18.80
C TYR A 17 6.12 3.65 -17.84
N GLU A 18 5.74 4.80 -18.39
CA GLU A 18 5.37 5.97 -17.60
C GLU A 18 3.88 5.92 -17.27
N PHE A 19 3.55 5.50 -16.04
CA PHE A 19 2.18 5.21 -15.63
C PHE A 19 1.40 6.44 -15.14
N ARG A 20 2.07 7.56 -14.80
CA ARG A 20 1.40 8.75 -14.21
C ARG A 20 0.29 9.31 -15.11
N PRO A 21 0.45 9.44 -16.45
CA PRO A 21 -0.63 9.91 -17.31
C PRO A 21 -1.87 9.00 -17.27
N ALA A 22 -1.67 7.68 -17.26
CA ALA A 22 -2.77 6.73 -17.14
C ALA A 22 -3.47 6.87 -15.78
N TRP A 23 -2.70 6.97 -14.69
CA TRP A 23 -3.21 7.20 -13.34
C TRP A 23 -4.12 8.46 -13.25
N TYR A 24 -3.62 9.62 -13.70
CA TYR A 24 -4.40 10.86 -13.65
C TYR A 24 -5.65 10.83 -14.54
N ARG A 25 -5.60 10.15 -15.70
CA ARG A 25 -6.79 9.94 -16.53
C ARG A 25 -7.85 9.10 -15.81
N THR A 26 -7.44 8.01 -15.15
CA THR A 26 -8.35 7.16 -14.38
C THR A 26 -9.00 7.94 -13.23
N LEU A 27 -8.22 8.72 -12.46
CA LEU A 27 -8.78 9.57 -11.39
C LEU A 27 -9.79 10.58 -11.91
N LYS A 28 -9.50 11.21 -13.05
CA LYS A 28 -10.42 12.16 -13.70
C LYS A 28 -11.73 11.48 -14.11
N GLN A 29 -11.65 10.30 -14.71
CA GLN A 29 -12.83 9.52 -15.13
C GLN A 29 -13.66 9.06 -13.92
N ALA A 30 -13.00 8.70 -12.83
CA ALA A 30 -13.66 8.30 -11.58
C ALA A 30 -14.18 9.48 -10.74
N GLY A 31 -13.89 10.73 -11.12
CA GLY A 31 -14.27 11.92 -10.34
C GLY A 31 -13.52 12.07 -9.01
N ILE A 32 -12.41 11.36 -8.81
CA ILE A 32 -11.66 11.35 -7.56
C ILE A 32 -10.63 12.49 -7.54
N LYS A 33 -10.60 13.26 -6.46
CA LYS A 33 -9.63 14.34 -6.22
C LYS A 33 -8.73 13.99 -5.04
N GLY A 34 -7.48 14.43 -5.09
CA GLY A 34 -6.54 14.33 -3.96
C GLY A 34 -5.92 12.95 -3.71
N LEU A 35 -6.27 11.92 -4.48
CA LEU A 35 -5.68 10.58 -4.34
C LEU A 35 -4.35 10.48 -5.10
N ARG A 36 -3.26 10.16 -4.39
CA ARG A 36 -1.94 9.89 -4.99
C ARG A 36 -1.75 8.40 -5.17
N PHE A 37 -0.90 8.00 -6.11
CA PHE A 37 -0.62 6.57 -6.32
C PHE A 37 -0.05 5.89 -5.06
N HIS A 38 0.79 6.59 -4.29
CA HIS A 38 1.33 6.08 -3.03
C HIS A 38 0.25 5.80 -1.96
N ASP A 39 -0.92 6.45 -2.06
CA ASP A 39 -2.00 6.22 -1.11
C ASP A 39 -2.62 4.81 -1.29
N LEU A 40 -2.49 4.21 -2.48
CA LEU A 40 -2.86 2.79 -2.68
C LEU A 40 -1.99 1.83 -1.86
N ARG A 41 -0.70 2.17 -1.69
CA ARG A 41 0.19 1.38 -0.83
C ARG A 41 -0.20 1.53 0.64
N HIS A 42 -0.59 2.74 1.06
CA HIS A 42 -1.10 2.95 2.41
C HIS A 42 -2.37 2.12 2.66
N GLU A 43 -3.32 2.15 1.72
CA GLU A 43 -4.55 1.36 1.79
C GLU A 43 -4.27 -0.15 1.88
N ALA A 44 -3.38 -0.67 1.04
CA ALA A 44 -3.01 -2.08 1.08
C ALA A 44 -2.43 -2.49 2.44
N VAL A 45 -1.57 -1.65 3.03
CA VAL A 45 -0.99 -1.93 4.34
C VAL A 45 -2.05 -1.88 5.44
N SER A 46 -2.96 -0.91 5.41
CA SER A 46 -4.09 -0.84 6.36
C SER A 46 -4.91 -2.14 6.32
N ARG A 47 -5.27 -2.62 5.13
CA ARG A 47 -6.03 -3.88 4.96
C ARG A 47 -5.30 -5.11 5.50
N LEU A 48 -3.97 -5.19 5.31
CA LEU A 48 -3.18 -6.30 5.87
C LEU A 48 -3.19 -6.27 7.41
N VAL A 49 -3.12 -5.07 8.00
CA VAL A 49 -3.20 -4.91 9.46
C VAL A 49 -4.60 -5.27 9.98
N GLU A 50 -5.66 -4.81 9.32
CA GLU A 50 -7.06 -5.13 9.64
C GLU A 50 -7.38 -6.62 9.46
N ALA A 51 -6.71 -7.30 8.53
CA ALA A 51 -6.79 -8.76 8.38
C ALA A 51 -6.05 -9.52 9.50
N GLY A 52 -5.45 -8.83 10.46
CA GLY A 52 -4.84 -9.40 11.65
C GLY A 52 -3.39 -9.87 11.46
N LEU A 53 -2.77 -9.65 10.29
CA LEU A 53 -1.38 -10.05 10.05
C LEU A 53 -0.46 -9.35 11.05
N GLY A 54 0.63 -10.02 11.44
CA GLY A 54 1.67 -9.46 12.28
C GLY A 54 2.49 -8.39 11.56
N ASP A 55 3.09 -7.50 12.35
CA ASP A 55 3.91 -6.38 11.86
C ASP A 55 5.06 -6.83 10.95
N GLN A 56 5.69 -7.98 11.24
CA GLN A 56 6.75 -8.56 10.42
C GLN A 56 6.23 -9.05 9.05
N GLU A 57 5.06 -9.68 9.01
CA GLU A 57 4.44 -10.17 7.79
C GLU A 57 4.04 -9.01 6.88
N VAL A 58 3.40 -8.00 7.48
CA VAL A 58 3.05 -6.75 6.80
C VAL A 58 4.31 -6.10 6.24
N ALA A 59 5.40 -6.01 7.00
CA ALA A 59 6.67 -5.43 6.54
C ALA A 59 7.28 -6.19 5.37
N ALA A 60 7.27 -7.52 5.41
CA ALA A 60 7.80 -8.39 4.37
C ALA A 60 7.01 -8.25 3.06
N ILE A 61 5.67 -8.32 3.13
CA ILE A 61 4.79 -8.21 1.95
C ILE A 61 4.91 -6.83 1.30
N SER A 62 4.90 -5.78 2.12
CA SER A 62 4.99 -4.42 1.62
C SER A 62 6.42 -4.02 1.26
N GLY A 63 7.46 -4.67 1.77
CA GLY A 63 8.86 -4.31 1.51
C GLY A 63 9.34 -3.09 2.32
N HIS A 64 8.83 -2.91 3.55
CA HIS A 64 9.35 -1.88 4.46
C HIS A 64 10.71 -2.30 5.03
N LYS A 65 11.73 -1.45 4.86
CA LYS A 65 13.08 -1.66 5.41
C LYS A 65 13.19 -1.42 6.92
N SER A 66 12.23 -0.73 7.52
CA SER A 66 12.22 -0.39 8.94
C SER A 66 10.81 -0.44 9.49
N MET A 67 10.67 -1.05 10.67
CA MET A 67 9.42 -1.13 11.43
C MET A 67 8.89 0.23 11.86
N GLN A 68 9.74 1.26 11.91
CA GLN A 68 9.32 2.62 12.22
C GLN A 68 8.31 3.16 11.18
N MET A 69 8.40 2.70 9.92
CA MET A 69 7.45 3.08 8.87
C MET A 69 6.05 2.47 9.10
N LEU A 70 5.95 1.35 9.81
CA LEU A 70 4.69 0.69 10.14
C LEU A 70 4.02 1.24 11.40
N LYS A 71 4.73 2.02 12.22
CA LYS A 71 4.15 2.68 13.40
C LYS A 71 2.91 3.52 13.08
N ARG A 72 2.75 3.98 11.84
CA ARG A 72 1.57 4.73 11.42
C ARG A 72 0.26 3.91 11.48
N TYR A 73 0.33 2.59 11.45
CA TYR A 73 -0.85 1.71 11.41
C TYR A 73 -1.18 1.07 12.76
N THR A 74 -0.41 1.36 13.82
CA THR A 74 -0.61 0.76 15.16
C THR A 74 -1.97 1.08 15.76
N HIS A 75 -2.53 2.25 15.44
CA HIS A 75 -3.85 2.67 15.90
C HIS A 75 -4.98 1.73 15.42
N LEU A 76 -4.80 1.07 14.27
CA LEU A 76 -5.79 0.12 13.73
C LEU A 76 -5.94 -1.12 14.63
N ARG A 77 -4.90 -1.47 15.40
CA ARG A 77 -4.90 -2.63 16.30
C ARG A 77 -5.39 -2.34 17.72
N ALA A 78 -5.65 -1.08 18.07
CA ALA A 78 -5.98 -0.72 19.44
C ALA A 78 -7.26 -1.42 19.93
N LYS A 79 -8.25 -1.56 19.03
CA LYS A 79 -9.49 -2.28 19.29
C LYS A 79 -9.25 -3.78 19.47
N ASP A 80 -8.54 -4.40 18.52
CA ASP A 80 -8.21 -5.84 18.57
C ASP A 80 -7.39 -6.21 19.81
N LEU A 81 -6.50 -5.30 20.25
CA LEU A 81 -5.71 -5.48 21.47
C LEU A 81 -6.60 -5.46 22.70
N ALA A 82 -7.55 -4.53 22.79
CA ALA A 82 -8.51 -4.48 23.89
C ALA A 82 -9.34 -5.77 23.96
N GLU A 83 -9.90 -6.21 22.84
CA GLU A 83 -10.66 -7.47 22.76
C GLU A 83 -9.81 -8.68 23.15
N ARG A 84 -8.54 -8.74 22.73
CA ARG A 84 -7.61 -9.81 23.14
C ARG A 84 -7.27 -9.76 24.64
N LEU A 85 -7.09 -8.57 25.20
CA LEU A 85 -6.80 -8.42 26.64
C LEU A 85 -8.01 -8.88 27.47
N ASP A 86 -9.23 -8.53 27.07
CA ASP A 86 -10.46 -8.99 27.72
C ASP A 86 -10.58 -10.52 27.66
N GLN A 87 -10.19 -11.16 26.54
CA GLN A 87 -10.19 -12.62 26.44
C GLN A 87 -9.15 -13.31 27.35
N VAL A 88 -7.98 -12.69 27.56
CA VAL A 88 -6.88 -13.28 28.33
C VAL A 88 -7.03 -13.03 29.83
N PHE A 89 -7.53 -11.85 30.22
CA PHE A 89 -7.54 -11.39 31.61
C PHE A 89 -8.92 -11.07 32.17
N GLY A 90 -9.97 -11.06 31.35
CA GLY A 90 -11.35 -10.77 31.75
C GLY A 90 -12.13 -11.97 32.27
N GLN A 91 -11.46 -13.11 32.54
CA GLN A 91 -12.02 -14.26 33.27
C GLN A 91 -11.64 -14.21 34.75
#